data_AF-A0A935C9R3-F1
#
_entry.id   AF-A0A935C9R3-F1
#
_cell.length_a   1.000
_cell.length_b   1.000
_cell.length_c   1.000
_cell.angle_alpha   90.00
_cell.angle_beta   90.00
_cell.angle_gamma   90.00
#
_symmetry.space_group_name_H-M   'P 1'
#
loop_
_entity.id
_entity.type
_entity.pdbx_description
1 polymer ?
#
loop_
_entity_poly.entity_id
_entity_poly.type
_entity_poly.pdbx_seq_one_letter_code
_entity_poly.pdbx_strand_id
1 'polypeptide(L)'
;MIGFCAFILNLPILLIAIYSGIYLIAILSITITLSVIAPFFDTPSLSKSGQLIYYAPLLLAEKEKNNLIIIHGGTLFDYYFVINKDLNGRQRTNFIIKNYLEGILKLIEAYEGKANDSIKIKGTSYILNERTAKKIGFRTVRTDPIQKVILIYNYVNLTISYSIAKAKLSFPNLKEIKTFEADLNDLIEHKEFLIDFHNRITPDNT
;
A
#
# COMPACT_ATOMS: atom_id res chain seq x y z
N MET A 1 -11.95 -20.24 7.91
CA MET A 1 -10.64 -20.81 7.52
C MET A 1 -9.47 -19.99 8.05
N ILE A 2 -9.34 -18.69 7.75
CA ILE A 2 -8.20 -17.86 8.19
C ILE A 2 -8.04 -17.81 9.72
N GLY A 3 -9.12 -17.59 10.48
CA GLY A 3 -9.05 -17.61 11.95
C GLY A 3 -8.64 -18.96 12.56
N PHE A 4 -8.96 -20.07 11.88
CA PHE A 4 -8.54 -21.40 12.31
C PHE A 4 -7.04 -21.62 12.05
N CYS A 5 -6.52 -21.16 10.90
CA CYS A 5 -5.08 -21.14 10.63
C CYS A 5 -4.32 -20.30 11.66
N ALA A 6 -4.86 -19.13 12.02
CA ALA A 6 -4.32 -18.27 13.08
C ALA A 6 -4.21 -19.01 14.41
N PHE A 7 -5.27 -19.72 14.80
CA PHE A 7 -5.32 -20.49 16.03
C PHE A 7 -4.28 -21.62 16.03
N ILE A 8 -4.23 -22.41 14.96
CA ILE A 8 -3.24 -23.49 14.80
C ILE A 8 -1.81 -22.97 14.88
N LEU A 9 -1.54 -21.80 14.31
CA LEU A 9 -0.21 -21.19 14.36
C LEU A 9 0.15 -20.72 15.78
N ASN A 10 -0.77 -20.08 16.49
CA ASN A 10 -0.47 -19.45 17.78
C ASN A 10 -0.51 -20.42 18.96
N LEU A 11 -1.31 -21.49 18.90
CA LEU A 11 -1.43 -22.48 19.96
C LEU A 11 -0.09 -23.12 20.38
N PRO A 12 0.73 -23.68 19.47
CA PRO A 12 2.02 -24.25 19.85
C PRO A 12 2.98 -23.19 20.42
N ILE A 13 2.96 -21.97 19.89
CA ILE A 13 3.81 -20.88 20.38
C ILE A 13 3.40 -20.48 21.80
N LEU A 14 2.11 -20.47 22.10
CA LEU A 14 1.59 -20.25 23.45
C LEU A 14 2.04 -21.36 24.41
N LEU A 15 1.98 -22.63 24.00
CA LEU A 15 2.46 -23.76 24.82
C LEU A 15 3.96 -23.64 25.11
N ILE A 16 4.77 -23.28 24.10
CA ILE A 16 6.20 -23.03 24.28
C ILE A 16 6.42 -21.86 25.24
N ALA A 17 5.64 -20.78 25.13
CA ALA A 17 5.75 -19.63 26.00
C ALA A 17 5.45 -19.96 27.46
N ILE A 18 4.43 -20.80 27.70
CA ILE A 18 4.08 -21.28 29.05
C ILE A 18 5.19 -22.18 29.61
N TYR A 19 5.67 -23.15 28.83
CA TYR A 19 6.70 -24.09 29.29
C TYR A 19 8.05 -23.41 29.55
N SER A 20 8.43 -22.44 28.71
CA SER A 20 9.70 -21.71 28.82
C SER A 20 9.65 -20.52 29.79
N GLY A 21 8.45 -20.05 30.16
CA GLY A 21 8.26 -18.79 30.90
C GLY A 21 8.48 -17.52 30.07
N ILE A 22 8.77 -17.63 28.77
CA ILE A 22 9.06 -16.49 27.89
C ILE A 22 7.77 -16.02 27.21
N TYR A 23 6.90 -15.32 27.94
CA TYR A 23 5.59 -14.88 27.43
C TYR A 23 5.67 -13.90 26.24
N LEU A 24 6.80 -13.22 26.06
CA LEU A 24 7.00 -12.27 24.97
C LEU A 24 6.80 -12.92 23.58
N ILE A 25 7.19 -14.18 23.40
CA ILE A 25 7.05 -14.85 22.10
C ILE A 25 5.58 -15.06 21.71
N ALA A 26 4.71 -15.35 22.70
CA ALA A 26 3.28 -15.50 22.47
C ALA A 26 2.64 -14.14 22.12
N ILE A 27 3.00 -13.08 22.84
CA ILE A 27 2.51 -11.72 22.57
C ILE A 27 2.90 -11.28 21.15
N LEU A 28 4.18 -11.48 20.77
CA LEU A 28 4.67 -11.13 19.44
C LEU A 28 3.99 -11.95 18.34
N SER A 29 3.83 -13.26 18.55
CA SER A 29 3.16 -14.14 17.58
C SER A 29 1.71 -13.73 17.34
N ILE A 30 0.95 -13.45 18.41
CA ILE A 30 -0.44 -13.01 18.30
C ILE A 30 -0.50 -11.66 17.58
N THR A 31 0.37 -10.73 17.93
CA THR A 31 0.43 -9.40 17.32
C THR A 31 0.73 -9.47 15.82
N ILE A 32 1.73 -10.26 15.41
CA ILE A 32 2.08 -10.48 14.01
C ILE A 32 0.93 -11.17 13.27
N THR A 33 0.33 -12.19 13.87
CA THR A 33 -0.79 -12.90 13.25
C THR A 33 -1.98 -11.97 13.03
N LEU A 34 -2.31 -11.15 14.03
CA LEU A 34 -3.39 -10.18 13.94
C LEU A 34 -3.12 -9.14 12.86
N SER A 35 -1.89 -8.62 12.76
CA SER A 35 -1.56 -7.64 11.73
C SER A 35 -1.65 -8.21 10.32
N VAL A 36 -1.29 -9.48 10.12
CA VAL A 36 -1.43 -10.17 8.82
C VAL A 36 -2.89 -10.41 8.45
N ILE A 37 -3.72 -10.78 9.43
CA ILE A 37 -5.09 -11.21 9.18
C ILE A 37 -6.07 -10.02 9.09
N ALA A 38 -5.86 -8.96 9.87
CA ALA A 38 -6.78 -7.83 9.94
C ALA A 38 -7.13 -7.23 8.55
N PRO A 39 -6.18 -7.01 7.62
CA PRO A 39 -6.49 -6.49 6.29
C PRO A 39 -7.44 -7.37 5.46
N PHE A 40 -7.53 -8.68 5.73
CA PHE A 40 -8.46 -9.59 5.04
C PHE A 40 -9.92 -9.34 5.41
N PHE A 41 -10.17 -8.67 6.53
CA PHE A 41 -11.52 -8.32 7.00
C PHE A 41 -11.76 -6.82 6.90
N ASP A 42 -10.80 -6.01 7.34
CA ASP A 42 -10.94 -4.56 7.41
C ASP A 42 -11.04 -3.96 6.01
N THR A 43 -10.16 -4.35 5.09
CA THR A 43 -10.12 -3.77 3.74
C THR A 43 -11.40 -4.03 2.96
N PRO A 44 -11.93 -5.27 2.88
CA PRO A 44 -13.23 -5.52 2.26
C PRO A 44 -14.39 -4.81 2.97
N SER A 45 -14.37 -4.73 4.30
CA SER A 45 -15.41 -4.04 5.08
C SER A 45 -15.44 -2.53 4.81
N LEU A 46 -14.26 -1.89 4.85
CA LEU A 46 -14.09 -0.47 4.54
C LEU A 46 -14.42 -0.16 3.09
N SER A 47 -14.09 -1.07 2.17
CA SER A 47 -14.48 -0.98 0.76
C SER A 47 -15.99 -1.03 0.58
N LYS A 48 -16.65 -2.02 1.20
CA LYS A 48 -18.11 -2.19 1.14
C LYS A 48 -18.88 -1.01 1.75
N SER A 49 -18.34 -0.37 2.78
CA SER A 49 -18.93 0.82 3.41
C SER A 49 -18.62 2.12 2.66
N GLY A 50 -17.77 2.09 1.63
CA GLY A 50 -17.34 3.26 0.87
C GLY A 50 -16.38 4.19 1.62
N GLN A 51 -15.81 3.73 2.74
CA GLN A 51 -14.76 4.45 3.46
C GLN A 51 -13.39 4.31 2.78
N LEU A 52 -13.22 3.24 2.00
CA LEU A 52 -12.05 2.96 1.19
C LEU A 52 -12.50 2.66 -0.24
N ILE A 53 -11.83 3.21 -1.24
CA ILE A 53 -12.22 3.13 -2.65
C ILE A 53 -11.05 2.58 -3.44
N TYR A 54 -11.28 1.53 -4.23
CA TYR A 54 -10.30 1.00 -5.16
C TYR A 54 -10.36 1.77 -6.48
N TYR A 55 -9.30 2.54 -6.77
CA TYR A 55 -9.14 3.16 -8.09
C TYR A 55 -8.35 2.26 -9.04
N ALA A 56 -7.49 1.41 -8.51
CA ALA A 56 -6.86 0.30 -9.24
C ALA A 56 -6.63 -0.87 -8.27
N PRO A 57 -6.41 -2.11 -8.77
CA PRO A 57 -6.16 -3.26 -7.91
C PRO A 57 -5.08 -3.07 -6.84
N LEU A 58 -4.09 -2.22 -7.09
CA LEU A 58 -3.01 -1.91 -6.14
C LEU A 58 -3.02 -0.45 -5.65
N LEU A 59 -4.06 0.34 -5.94
CA LEU A 59 -4.19 1.71 -5.43
C LEU A 59 -5.57 1.93 -4.81
N LEU A 60 -5.57 2.16 -3.50
CA LEU A 60 -6.75 2.45 -2.71
C LEU A 60 -6.70 3.91 -2.24
N ALA A 61 -7.86 4.49 -2.00
CA ALA A 61 -7.97 5.81 -1.39
C ALA A 61 -9.03 5.80 -0.30
N GLU A 62 -8.76 6.49 0.81
CA GLU A 62 -9.80 6.82 1.78
C GLU A 62 -10.79 7.79 1.15
N LYS A 63 -12.06 7.69 1.58
CA LYS A 63 -13.06 8.70 1.22
C LYS A 63 -12.56 10.09 1.64
N GLU A 64 -12.76 11.06 0.76
CA GLU A 64 -12.39 12.46 1.02
C GLU A 64 -12.93 12.93 2.38
N LYS A 65 -12.04 13.51 3.18
CA LYS A 65 -12.36 14.09 4.48
C LYS A 65 -11.58 15.39 4.66
N ASN A 66 -12.30 16.50 4.87
CA ASN A 66 -11.70 17.83 5.05
C ASN A 66 -10.73 18.20 3.92
N ASN A 67 -11.16 18.02 2.66
CA ASN A 67 -10.37 18.29 1.45
C ASN A 67 -9.05 17.51 1.40
N LEU A 68 -8.99 16.34 2.05
CA LEU A 68 -7.83 15.45 2.02
C LEU A 68 -8.29 14.06 1.58
N ILE A 69 -7.58 13.51 0.60
CA ILE A 69 -7.70 12.13 0.16
C ILE A 69 -6.37 11.43 0.49
N ILE A 70 -6.43 10.39 1.30
CA ILE A 70 -5.26 9.59 1.64
C ILE A 70 -5.23 8.38 0.71
N ILE A 71 -4.18 8.26 -0.09
CA ILE A 71 -3.96 7.12 -0.98
C ILE A 71 -2.98 6.12 -0.36
N HIS A 72 -3.28 4.84 -0.59
CA HIS A 72 -2.54 3.69 -0.09
C HIS A 72 -2.20 2.77 -1.26
N GLY A 73 -1.02 2.14 -1.18
CA GLY A 73 -0.75 0.97 -2.02
C GLY A 73 -1.60 -0.22 -1.60
N GLY A 74 -1.67 -1.24 -2.46
CA GLY A 74 -2.33 -2.51 -2.16
C GLY A 74 -1.91 -3.11 -0.82
N THR A 75 -2.83 -3.84 -0.20
CA THR A 75 -2.58 -4.66 0.98
C THR A 75 -1.76 -5.90 0.63
N LEU A 76 -1.30 -6.63 1.64
CA LEU A 76 -0.66 -7.94 1.41
C LEU A 76 -1.52 -8.88 0.56
N PHE A 77 -2.84 -8.86 0.77
CA PHE A 77 -3.78 -9.63 -0.02
C PHE A 77 -3.72 -9.23 -1.50
N ASP A 78 -3.81 -7.93 -1.79
CA ASP A 78 -3.78 -7.44 -3.17
C ASP A 78 -2.45 -7.80 -3.85
N TYR A 79 -1.32 -7.64 -3.16
CA TYR A 79 -0.01 -8.02 -3.70
C TYR A 79 0.08 -9.52 -4.02
N TYR A 80 -0.49 -10.38 -3.17
CA TYR A 80 -0.40 -11.82 -3.34
C TYR A 80 -1.31 -12.35 -4.47
N PHE A 81 -2.51 -11.78 -4.63
CA PHE A 81 -3.51 -12.26 -5.58
C PHE A 81 -3.51 -11.54 -6.93
N VAL A 82 -3.07 -10.28 -6.98
CA VAL A 82 -3.09 -9.49 -8.22
C VAL A 82 -1.80 -9.64 -9.03
N ILE A 83 -0.65 -9.80 -8.37
CA ILE A 83 0.65 -9.81 -9.06
C ILE A 83 0.93 -11.21 -9.62
N ASN A 84 1.16 -11.29 -10.94
CA ASN A 84 1.57 -12.53 -11.59
C ASN A 84 2.94 -13.00 -11.06
N LYS A 85 3.00 -14.25 -10.59
CA LYS A 85 4.19 -14.87 -9.99
C LYS A 85 5.24 -15.28 -11.02
N ASP A 86 4.89 -15.39 -12.29
CA ASP A 86 5.85 -15.72 -13.36
C ASP A 86 6.71 -14.51 -13.76
N LEU A 87 6.27 -13.29 -13.41
CA LEU A 87 7.02 -12.06 -13.66
C LEU A 87 8.26 -11.97 -12.76
N ASN A 88 9.35 -11.46 -13.32
CA ASN A 88 10.55 -11.10 -12.57
C ASN A 88 10.35 -9.82 -11.74
N GLY A 89 11.27 -9.54 -10.80
CA GLY A 89 11.13 -8.41 -9.88
C GLY A 89 11.03 -7.03 -10.54
N ARG A 90 11.63 -6.82 -11.72
CA ARG A 90 11.51 -5.57 -12.47
C ARG A 90 10.12 -5.44 -13.08
N GLN A 91 9.63 -6.50 -13.74
CA GLN A 91 8.28 -6.57 -14.30
C GLN A 91 7.21 -6.35 -13.22
N ARG A 92 7.33 -7.00 -12.06
CA ARG A 92 6.41 -6.79 -10.93
C ARG A 92 6.43 -5.37 -10.40
N THR A 93 7.62 -4.75 -10.27
CA THR A 93 7.74 -3.35 -9.86
C THR A 93 7.07 -2.41 -10.89
N ASN A 94 7.28 -2.65 -12.19
CA ASN A 94 6.63 -1.88 -13.26
C ASN A 94 5.11 -2.05 -13.22
N PHE A 95 4.61 -3.27 -13.02
CA PHE A 95 3.18 -3.55 -12.88
C PHE A 95 2.56 -2.80 -11.69
N ILE A 96 3.23 -2.76 -10.54
CA ILE A 96 2.78 -1.99 -9.36
C ILE A 96 2.71 -0.49 -9.69
N ILE A 97 3.77 0.08 -10.27
CA ILE A 97 3.80 1.50 -10.64
C ILE A 97 2.70 1.82 -11.66
N LYS A 98 2.49 0.95 -12.65
CA LYS A 98 1.42 1.11 -13.64
C LYS A 98 0.04 1.14 -12.98
N ASN A 99 -0.22 0.24 -12.03
CA ASN A 99 -1.46 0.26 -11.25
C ASN A 99 -1.61 1.53 -10.39
N TYR A 100 -0.51 2.06 -9.84
CA TYR A 100 -0.56 3.34 -9.12
C TYR A 100 -0.92 4.50 -10.06
N LEU A 101 -0.33 4.56 -11.25
CA LEU A 101 -0.65 5.60 -12.25
C LEU A 101 -2.11 5.50 -12.72
N GLU A 102 -2.55 4.28 -13.06
CA GLU A 102 -3.95 4.00 -13.43
C GLU A 102 -4.92 4.45 -12.32
N GLY A 103 -4.61 4.14 -11.06
CA GLY A 103 -5.44 4.55 -9.95
C GLY A 103 -5.44 6.06 -9.72
N ILE A 104 -4.30 6.73 -9.92
CA ILE A 104 -4.23 8.21 -9.84
C ILE A 104 -5.07 8.83 -10.96
N LEU A 105 -5.02 8.29 -12.18
CA LEU A 105 -5.82 8.77 -13.32
C LEU A 105 -7.32 8.66 -13.03
N LYS A 106 -7.79 7.51 -12.52
CA LYS A 106 -9.21 7.36 -12.15
C LYS A 106 -9.61 8.22 -10.96
N LEU A 107 -8.69 8.48 -10.04
CA LEU A 107 -8.92 9.42 -8.95
C LEU A 107 -9.11 10.84 -9.50
N ILE A 108 -8.26 11.27 -10.44
CA ILE A 108 -8.43 12.55 -11.13
C ILE A 108 -9.80 12.61 -11.81
N GLU A 109 -10.18 11.60 -12.61
CA GLU A 109 -11.48 11.55 -13.28
C GLU A 109 -12.67 11.65 -12.30
N ALA A 110 -12.56 11.04 -11.11
CA ALA A 110 -13.61 11.08 -10.10
C ALA A 110 -13.77 12.45 -9.41
N TYR A 111 -12.75 13.30 -9.46
CA TYR A 111 -12.71 14.59 -8.74
C TYR A 111 -12.45 15.81 -9.64
N GLU A 112 -12.16 15.66 -10.93
CA GLU A 112 -11.84 16.80 -11.82
C GLU A 112 -12.98 17.82 -11.93
N GLY A 113 -14.24 17.37 -11.85
CA GLY A 113 -15.41 18.25 -11.77
C GLY A 113 -15.55 19.03 -10.45
N LYS A 114 -14.75 18.69 -9.44
CA LYS A 114 -14.67 19.32 -8.11
C LYS A 114 -13.36 20.09 -7.89
N ALA A 115 -12.58 20.33 -8.95
CA ALA A 115 -11.27 20.97 -8.92
C ALA A 115 -11.23 22.38 -8.24
N ASN A 116 -12.38 23.04 -8.09
CA ASN A 116 -12.48 24.30 -7.37
C ASN A 116 -12.32 24.13 -5.84
N ASP A 117 -12.45 22.91 -5.33
CA ASP A 117 -12.14 22.57 -3.96
C ASP A 117 -10.63 22.31 -3.87
N SER A 118 -9.95 22.94 -2.91
CA SER A 118 -8.51 22.76 -2.65
C SER A 118 -8.23 21.37 -2.04
N ILE A 119 -8.51 20.33 -2.81
CA ILE A 119 -8.37 18.93 -2.42
C ILE A 119 -6.90 18.54 -2.52
N LYS A 120 -6.36 18.03 -1.42
CA LYS A 120 -5.02 17.47 -1.33
C LYS A 120 -5.06 15.96 -1.41
N ILE A 121 -4.09 15.40 -2.09
CA ILE A 121 -3.89 13.96 -2.22
C ILE A 121 -2.57 13.60 -1.56
N LYS A 122 -2.61 12.69 -0.59
CA LYS A 122 -1.47 12.35 0.25
C LYS A 122 -1.24 10.85 0.29
N GLY A 123 0.00 10.41 0.08
CA GLY A 123 0.38 9.00 0.16
C GLY A 123 1.72 8.82 0.85
N THR A 124 1.90 7.70 1.55
CA THR A 124 3.21 7.32 2.11
C THR A 124 3.71 6.06 1.44
N SER A 125 4.92 6.10 0.89
CA SER A 125 5.48 4.98 0.13
C SER A 125 6.93 4.70 0.51
N TYR A 126 7.28 3.41 0.47
CA TYR A 126 8.64 2.88 0.52
C TYR A 126 9.05 2.28 -0.84
N ILE A 127 8.15 2.32 -1.83
CA ILE A 127 8.36 1.79 -3.19
C ILE A 127 8.65 2.93 -4.16
N LEU A 128 7.91 4.04 -4.03
CA LEU A 128 8.04 5.20 -4.90
C LEU A 128 9.21 6.07 -4.43
N ASN A 129 10.14 6.34 -5.34
CA ASN A 129 11.21 7.30 -5.08
C ASN A 129 10.77 8.74 -5.38
N GLU A 130 11.49 9.71 -4.82
CA GLU A 130 11.16 11.13 -4.94
C GLU A 130 11.21 11.66 -6.38
N ARG A 131 12.12 11.15 -7.22
CA ARG A 131 12.21 11.56 -8.63
C ARG A 131 10.95 11.18 -9.39
N THR A 132 10.45 9.97 -9.19
CA THR A 132 9.21 9.50 -9.82
C THR A 132 8.01 10.26 -9.27
N ALA A 133 7.93 10.46 -7.95
CA ALA A 133 6.85 11.23 -7.33
C ALA A 133 6.76 12.67 -7.89
N LYS A 134 7.90 13.38 -7.99
CA LYS A 134 7.96 14.73 -8.56
C LYS A 134 7.47 14.80 -10.00
N LYS A 135 7.82 13.80 -10.81
CA LYS A 135 7.34 13.74 -12.20
C LYS A 135 5.82 13.57 -12.31
N ILE A 136 5.21 12.88 -11.35
CA ILE A 136 3.76 12.62 -11.28
C ILE A 136 3.00 13.85 -10.76
N GLY A 137 3.70 14.89 -10.27
CA GLY A 137 3.09 16.10 -9.68
C GLY A 137 3.08 16.09 -8.15
N PHE A 138 3.71 15.11 -7.50
CA PHE A 138 3.81 15.06 -6.05
C PHE A 138 5.07 15.74 -5.51
N ARG A 139 4.93 16.48 -4.41
CA ARG A 139 6.05 16.97 -3.60
C ARG A 139 6.24 16.10 -2.36
N THR A 140 7.49 16.00 -1.90
CA THR A 140 7.80 15.31 -0.63
C THR A 140 7.43 16.20 0.55
N VAL A 141 6.73 15.64 1.53
CA VAL A 141 6.39 16.29 2.80
C VAL A 141 6.92 15.47 3.98
N ARG A 142 6.91 16.06 5.17
CA ARG A 142 7.36 15.37 6.38
C ARG A 142 6.46 14.17 6.66
N THR A 143 7.07 13.00 6.81
CA THR A 143 6.37 11.80 7.27
C THR A 143 5.99 11.93 8.73
N ASP A 144 4.71 11.68 9.01
CA ASP A 144 4.14 11.67 10.35
C ASP A 144 4.82 10.58 11.21
N PRO A 145 5.31 10.90 12.43
CA PRO A 145 5.81 9.90 13.36
C PRO A 145 4.83 8.74 13.63
N ILE A 146 3.52 9.00 13.69
CA ILE A 146 2.49 7.96 13.89
C ILE A 146 2.48 7.00 12.71
N GLN A 147 2.59 7.52 11.49
CA GLN A 147 2.69 6.68 10.27
C GLN A 147 3.91 5.76 10.33
N LYS A 148 5.04 6.22 10.87
CA LYS A 148 6.22 5.36 11.06
C LYS A 148 5.95 4.22 12.04
N VAL A 149 5.27 4.50 13.15
CA VAL A 149 4.88 3.47 14.13
C VAL A 149 3.95 2.43 13.50
N ILE A 150 2.96 2.87 12.72
CA ILE A 150 2.04 1.98 11.99
C ILE A 150 2.80 1.09 11.01
N LEU A 151 3.79 1.63 10.29
CA LEU A 151 4.61 0.87 9.35
C LEU A 151 5.55 -0.12 10.05
N ILE A 152 6.05 0.21 11.25
CA ILE A 152 6.82 -0.72 12.10
C ILE A 152 5.92 -1.87 12.58
N TYR A 153 4.71 -1.55 13.07
CA TYR A 153 3.73 -2.57 13.47
C TYR A 153 3.39 -3.53 12.31
N ASN A 154 3.28 -2.98 11.10
CA ASN A 154 3.01 -3.74 9.88
C ASN A 154 4.26 -4.28 9.19
N TYR A 155 5.45 -4.27 9.82
CA TYR A 155 6.71 -4.58 9.13
C TYR A 155 6.74 -5.97 8.50
N VAL A 156 6.08 -6.96 9.11
CA VAL A 156 5.96 -8.31 8.54
C VAL A 156 5.15 -8.27 7.24
N ASN A 157 3.98 -7.62 7.24
CA ASN A 157 3.17 -7.42 6.03
C ASN A 157 3.96 -6.70 4.94
N LEU A 158 4.63 -5.61 5.29
CA LEU A 158 5.45 -4.85 4.34
C LEU A 158 6.58 -5.69 3.78
N THR A 159 7.24 -6.51 4.60
CA THR A 159 8.32 -7.38 4.15
C THR A 159 7.83 -8.42 3.16
N ILE A 160 6.67 -9.04 3.41
CA ILE A 160 6.08 -10.01 2.49
C ILE A 160 5.66 -9.32 1.19
N SER A 161 4.90 -8.22 1.25
CA SER A 161 4.48 -7.46 0.06
C SER A 161 5.68 -6.97 -0.76
N TYR A 162 6.72 -6.47 -0.08
CA TYR A 162 7.94 -6.00 -0.73
C TYR A 162 8.73 -7.16 -1.36
N SER A 163 8.80 -8.30 -0.70
CA SER A 163 9.43 -9.50 -1.26
C SER A 163 8.69 -10.02 -2.49
N ILE A 164 7.35 -9.98 -2.46
CA ILE A 164 6.51 -10.27 -3.63
C ILE A 164 6.83 -9.30 -4.77
N ALA A 165 6.85 -7.99 -4.48
CA ALA A 165 7.17 -6.95 -5.47
C ALA A 165 8.56 -7.14 -6.10
N LYS A 166 9.54 -7.67 -5.35
CA LYS A 166 10.91 -7.90 -5.82
C LYS A 166 11.19 -9.31 -6.33
N ALA A 167 10.22 -10.21 -6.26
CA ALA A 167 10.37 -11.63 -6.61
C ALA A 167 11.51 -12.36 -5.86
N LYS A 168 11.90 -11.85 -4.68
CA LYS A 168 12.94 -12.41 -3.82
C LYS A 168 12.75 -11.91 -2.40
N LEU A 169 13.22 -12.66 -1.40
CA LEU A 169 13.21 -12.20 -0.01
C LEU A 169 13.95 -10.86 0.07
N SER A 170 13.21 -9.82 0.42
CA SER A 170 13.67 -8.44 0.44
C SER A 170 13.03 -7.71 1.62
N PHE A 171 13.82 -6.89 2.28
CA PHE A 171 13.38 -6.14 3.45
C PHE A 171 13.23 -4.65 3.08
N PRO A 172 12.06 -4.04 3.33
CA PRO A 172 11.85 -2.63 3.04
C PRO A 172 12.70 -1.77 3.99
N ASN A 173 13.34 -0.73 3.45
CA ASN A 173 14.09 0.22 4.25
C ASN A 173 13.16 1.31 4.80
N LEU A 174 12.74 1.17 6.06
CA LEU A 174 11.84 2.14 6.69
C LEU A 174 12.46 3.54 6.86
N LYS A 175 13.80 3.67 6.76
CA LYS A 175 14.46 4.99 6.78
C LYS A 175 14.20 5.79 5.50
N GLU A 176 13.91 5.09 4.40
CA GLU A 176 13.64 5.69 3.08
C GLU A 176 12.15 5.96 2.83
N ILE A 177 11.29 5.68 3.82
CA ILE A 177 9.87 6.03 3.72
C ILE A 177 9.73 7.52 3.50
N LYS A 178 8.99 7.88 2.46
CA LYS A 178 8.63 9.26 2.14
C LYS A 178 7.12 9.39 2.08
N THR A 179 6.65 10.53 2.55
CA THR A 179 5.28 10.96 2.36
C THR A 179 5.24 11.99 1.25
N PHE A 180 4.29 11.82 0.35
CA PHE A 180 4.10 12.63 -0.83
C PHE A 180 2.74 13.30 -0.75
N GLU A 181 2.67 14.55 -1.19
CA GLU A 181 1.45 15.34 -1.25
C GLU A 181 1.38 16.06 -2.59
N ALA A 182 0.18 16.15 -3.17
CA ALA A 182 -0.11 16.95 -4.36
C ALA A 182 -1.45 17.64 -4.16
N ASP A 183 -1.61 18.84 -4.72
CA ASP A 183 -2.94 19.43 -4.92
C ASP A 183 -3.59 18.77 -6.14
N LEU A 184 -4.91 18.55 -6.09
CA LEU A 184 -5.64 17.89 -7.18
C LEU A 184 -5.45 18.62 -8.52
N ASN A 185 -5.40 19.95 -8.49
CA ASN A 185 -5.16 20.77 -9.68
C ASN A 185 -3.79 20.51 -10.30
N ASP A 186 -2.74 20.36 -9.47
CA ASP A 186 -1.42 19.98 -9.97
C ASP A 186 -1.47 18.62 -10.68
N LEU A 187 -2.20 17.64 -10.14
CA LEU A 187 -2.34 16.33 -10.77
C LEU A 187 -3.14 16.39 -12.08
N ILE A 188 -4.18 17.22 -12.16
CA ILE A 188 -4.96 17.46 -13.38
C ILE A 188 -4.05 18.05 -14.47
N GLU A 189 -3.23 19.04 -14.14
CA GLU A 189 -2.27 19.64 -15.08
C GLU A 189 -1.25 18.62 -15.60
N HIS A 190 -0.89 17.64 -14.76
CA HIS A 190 0.03 16.56 -15.15
C HIS A 190 -0.67 15.35 -15.81
N LYS A 191 -1.99 15.38 -16.02
CA LYS A 191 -2.78 14.22 -16.51
C LYS A 191 -2.23 13.64 -17.83
N GLU A 192 -1.89 14.48 -18.80
CA GLU A 192 -1.30 14.02 -20.07
C GLU A 192 0.03 13.30 -19.85
N PHE A 193 0.90 13.86 -19.00
CA PHE A 193 2.17 13.21 -18.63
C PHE A 193 1.93 11.86 -17.95
N LEU A 194 0.92 11.76 -17.07
CA LEU A 194 0.57 10.52 -16.39
C LEU A 194 0.11 9.44 -17.36
N ILE A 195 -0.72 9.80 -18.34
CA ILE A 195 -1.17 8.90 -19.42
C ILE A 195 0.03 8.41 -20.23
N ASP A 196 0.88 9.34 -20.66
CA ASP A 196 2.10 9.02 -21.41
C ASP A 196 3.03 8.11 -20.62
N PHE A 197 3.23 8.40 -19.33
CA PHE A 197 4.09 7.62 -18.47
C PHE A 197 3.50 6.22 -18.23
N HIS A 198 2.19 6.11 -18.00
CA HIS A 198 1.48 4.84 -17.89
C HIS A 198 1.64 3.98 -19.15
N ASN A 199 1.55 4.58 -20.34
CA ASN A 199 1.67 3.88 -21.62
C ASN A 199 3.11 3.45 -21.93
N ARG A 200 4.11 4.23 -21.51
CA ARG A 200 5.54 3.91 -21.69
C ARG A 200 6.05 2.86 -20.71
N ILE A 201 5.40 2.69 -19.55
CA ILE A 201 5.70 1.58 -18.65
C ILE A 201 5.09 0.32 -19.27
N THR A 202 5.89 -0.36 -20.08
CA THR A 202 5.56 -1.70 -20.57
C THR A 202 5.54 -2.66 -19.38
N PRO A 203 4.44 -3.40 -19.15
CA PRO A 203 4.58 -4.73 -18.62
C PRO A 203 5.25 -5.54 -19.74
N ASP A 204 6.56 -5.71 -19.69
CA ASP A 204 7.26 -6.55 -20.65
C ASP A 204 6.63 -7.95 -20.56
N ASN A 205 5.78 -8.29 -21.54
CA ASN A 205 5.09 -9.55 -21.80
C ASN A 205 4.24 -10.14 -20.65
N THR A 206 2.91 -10.13 -20.82
CA THR A 206 2.02 -11.16 -20.25
C THR A 206 2.30 -12.51 -20.86
#